data_AF-A0A428U0C9-F1
#
_entry.id   AF-A0A428U0C9-F1
#
_cell.length_a   1.000
_cell.length_b   1.000
_cell.length_c   1.000
_cell.angle_alpha   90.00
_cell.angle_beta   90.00
_cell.angle_gamma   90.00
#
_symmetry.space_group_name_H-M   'P 1'
#
loop_
_entity.id
_entity.type
_entity.pdbx_description
1 polymer ?
#
loop_
_entity_poly.entity_id
_entity_poly.type
_entity_poly.pdbx_seq_one_letter_code
_entity_poly.pdbx_strand_id
1 'polypeptide(L)'
;MCAQKSFSEWPGFSTWTRFKANDPIDDIIFEPLCSWSGHINTPAYGRIADSQDYILAVGWNSRAAYEEFKASLQYQQLMDNLGADTAKTQIIIFTNRMFGRGFTSNTEIFTAYWPASLSPETQQEVKKTKTLIHNGVPNPRCYSKAPVFGWIDELQTWNEEKAVASVWCHHWKSKELEDKFKSTEKRVVYVGKDILYLLAVDDFEQHLKDLGCLGWESVRVDFVPLNMIYDDEKTRSHRRERRKLDDVTSGVGAL
;
A
#
# COMPACT_ATOMS: atom_id res chain seq x y z
N MET A 1 -4.80 20.16 6.01
CA MET A 1 -4.78 19.26 7.20
C MET A 1 -6.17 18.66 7.33
N CYS A 2 -6.35 17.42 6.86
CA CYS A 2 -7.68 16.78 6.81
C CYS A 2 -7.90 15.73 7.91
N ALA A 3 -6.84 15.29 8.58
CA ALA A 3 -6.93 14.50 9.81
C ALA A 3 -6.58 15.41 11.01
N GLN A 4 -7.59 15.95 11.70
CA GLN A 4 -7.39 16.71 12.93
C GLN A 4 -7.13 15.76 14.11
N LYS A 5 -5.92 15.23 14.18
CA LYS A 5 -5.27 14.81 15.43
C LYS A 5 -3.77 15.07 15.32
N SER A 6 -3.14 15.49 16.42
CA SER A 6 -1.69 15.66 16.48
C SER A 6 -0.99 14.39 16.00
N PHE A 7 0.07 14.56 15.19
CA PHE A 7 0.89 13.48 14.62
C PHE A 7 1.41 12.44 15.65
N SER A 8 1.27 12.71 16.95
CA SER A 8 1.65 11.81 18.06
C SER A 8 0.79 10.55 18.21
N GLU A 9 -0.43 10.48 17.64
CA GLU A 9 -1.32 9.30 17.79
C GLU A 9 -1.24 8.29 16.64
N TRP A 10 -0.57 8.63 15.53
CA TRP A 10 -0.47 7.75 14.37
C TRP A 10 0.91 7.10 14.33
N PRO A 11 1.01 5.77 14.53
CA PRO A 11 2.31 5.16 14.62
C PRO A 11 3.02 5.12 13.27
N GLY A 12 2.32 4.96 12.14
CA GLY A 12 2.93 4.83 10.81
C GLY A 12 2.82 6.08 9.94
N PHE A 13 3.95 6.62 9.50
CA PHE A 13 4.04 7.64 8.45
C PHE A 13 4.64 7.01 7.20
N SER A 14 3.99 7.15 6.05
CA SER A 14 4.47 6.56 4.80
C SER A 14 4.24 7.46 3.60
N THR A 15 5.07 7.28 2.59
CA THR A 15 4.95 7.94 1.29
C THR A 15 4.78 6.90 0.21
N TRP A 16 3.80 7.13 -0.65
CA TRP A 16 3.47 6.25 -1.74
C TRP A 16 3.61 7.04 -3.03
N THR A 17 4.59 6.67 -3.85
CA THR A 17 4.87 7.33 -5.12
C THR A 17 4.40 6.45 -6.25
N ARG A 18 3.37 6.89 -6.98
CA ARG A 18 2.93 6.25 -8.22
C ARG A 18 3.77 6.78 -9.38
N PHE A 19 4.33 5.91 -10.20
CA PHE A 19 5.21 6.27 -11.32
C PHE A 19 5.08 5.28 -12.47
N LYS A 20 5.59 5.65 -13.66
CA LYS A 20 5.63 4.76 -14.82
C LYS A 20 7.04 4.24 -15.03
N ALA A 21 7.14 2.96 -15.38
CA ALA A 21 8.42 2.34 -15.74
C ALA A 21 8.20 1.21 -16.75
N ASN A 22 9.28 0.87 -17.47
CA ASN A 22 9.30 -0.32 -18.31
C ASN A 22 9.73 -1.52 -17.47
N ASP A 23 9.12 -2.68 -17.73
CA ASP A 23 9.42 -3.94 -17.06
C ASP A 23 10.53 -4.69 -17.83
N PRO A 24 11.54 -5.30 -17.17
CA PRO A 24 11.78 -5.31 -15.72
C PRO A 24 12.40 -4.00 -15.21
N ILE A 25 12.06 -3.63 -13.98
CA ILE A 25 12.70 -2.52 -13.26
C ILE A 25 14.06 -2.97 -12.69
N ASP A 26 15.12 -2.19 -12.95
CA ASP A 26 16.37 -2.34 -12.21
C ASP A 26 16.29 -1.60 -10.87
N ASP A 27 16.50 -2.31 -9.77
CA ASP A 27 16.43 -1.76 -8.41
C ASP A 27 17.40 -0.58 -8.18
N ILE A 28 18.39 -0.37 -9.07
CA ILE A 28 19.29 0.80 -9.05
C ILE A 28 18.53 2.14 -8.98
N ILE A 29 17.32 2.19 -9.55
CA ILE A 29 16.51 3.42 -9.54
C ILE A 29 16.13 3.87 -8.12
N PHE A 30 16.15 2.95 -7.14
CA PHE A 30 15.83 3.20 -5.74
C PHE A 30 17.05 3.47 -4.85
N GLU A 31 18.27 3.44 -5.40
CA GLU A 31 19.51 3.65 -4.63
C GLU A 31 19.59 4.94 -3.81
N PRO A 32 18.97 6.07 -4.21
CA PRO A 32 18.95 7.26 -3.35
C PRO A 32 18.33 7.02 -1.96
N LEU A 33 17.53 5.97 -1.77
CA LEU A 33 17.00 5.57 -0.46
C LEU A 33 18.04 4.87 0.44
N CYS A 34 19.14 4.35 -0.10
CA CYS A 34 20.14 3.59 0.64
C CYS A 34 20.78 4.39 1.78
N SER A 35 21.05 5.69 1.57
CA SER A 35 21.61 6.57 2.61
C SER A 35 20.60 6.88 3.73
N TRP A 36 19.34 6.53 3.53
CA TRP A 36 18.23 6.75 4.47
C TRP A 36 17.76 5.46 5.14
N SER A 37 18.48 4.34 4.96
CA SER A 37 18.11 3.02 5.50
C SER A 37 17.81 3.02 7.00
N GLY A 38 18.53 3.82 7.80
CA GLY A 38 18.28 3.98 9.25
C GLY A 38 17.01 4.76 9.61
N HIS A 39 16.39 5.42 8.64
CA HIS A 39 15.20 6.28 8.81
C HIS A 39 13.94 5.70 8.17
N ILE A 40 14.07 4.62 7.40
CA ILE A 40 12.96 4.02 6.66
C ILE A 40 12.64 2.59 7.11
N ASN A 41 11.37 2.21 6.98
CA ASN A 41 10.87 0.89 7.31
C ASN A 41 10.10 0.30 6.12
N THR A 42 10.33 -1.00 5.89
CA THR A 42 9.57 -1.83 4.95
C THR A 42 9.40 -1.20 3.56
N PRO A 43 10.45 -0.66 2.92
CA PRO A 43 10.35 -0.14 1.56
C PRO A 43 9.99 -1.28 0.61
N ALA A 44 9.05 -1.04 -0.28
CA ALA A 44 8.61 -1.99 -1.29
C ALA A 44 8.16 -1.24 -2.53
N TYR A 45 8.28 -1.86 -3.69
CA TYR A 45 7.68 -1.36 -4.91
C TYR A 45 6.90 -2.46 -5.60
N GLY A 46 5.95 -2.12 -6.46
CA GLY A 46 5.22 -3.13 -7.20
C GLY A 46 4.42 -2.57 -8.34
N ARG A 47 4.18 -3.40 -9.35
CA ARG A 47 3.38 -3.05 -10.51
C ARG A 47 1.90 -3.10 -10.15
N ILE A 48 1.14 -2.09 -10.56
CA ILE A 48 -0.32 -2.14 -10.50
C ILE A 48 -0.81 -3.08 -11.61
N ALA A 49 -1.62 -4.08 -11.24
CA ALA A 49 -2.20 -5.02 -12.19
C ALA A 49 -2.95 -4.29 -13.31
N ASP A 50 -2.83 -4.80 -14.54
CA ASP A 50 -3.46 -4.25 -15.74
C ASP A 50 -3.06 -2.79 -16.08
N SER A 51 -1.95 -2.30 -15.51
CA SER A 51 -1.40 -0.97 -15.76
C SER A 51 0.12 -1.01 -16.07
N GLN A 52 0.64 0.09 -16.60
CA GLN A 52 2.08 0.38 -16.68
C GLN A 52 2.59 1.14 -15.44
N ASP A 53 1.69 1.49 -14.52
CA ASP A 53 2.05 2.21 -13.31
C ASP A 53 2.56 1.26 -12.24
N TYR A 54 3.51 1.77 -11.46
CA TYR A 54 4.08 1.15 -10.27
C TYR A 54 3.80 2.02 -9.05
N ILE A 55 3.84 1.41 -7.87
CA ILE A 55 3.80 2.10 -6.59
C ILE A 55 5.10 1.81 -5.87
N LEU A 56 5.82 2.84 -5.46
CA LEU A 56 6.88 2.78 -4.45
C LEU A 56 6.28 3.19 -3.09
N ALA A 57 6.26 2.27 -2.14
CA ALA A 57 5.79 2.50 -0.77
C ALA A 57 6.98 2.53 0.20
N VAL A 58 7.16 3.63 0.92
CA VAL A 58 8.25 3.81 1.89
C VAL A 58 7.67 4.24 3.23
N GLY A 59 7.98 3.49 4.29
CA GLY A 59 7.69 3.90 5.66
C GLY A 59 8.80 4.76 6.23
N TRP A 60 8.45 5.80 6.99
CA TRP A 60 9.41 6.68 7.63
C TRP A 60 9.29 6.61 9.15
N ASN A 61 10.42 6.73 9.85
CA ASN A 61 10.45 6.77 11.31
C ASN A 61 9.71 7.99 11.88
N SER A 62 9.67 9.09 11.12
CA SER A 62 8.96 10.31 11.49
C SER A 62 8.66 11.15 10.25
N ARG A 63 7.73 12.09 10.39
CA ARG A 63 7.51 13.13 9.39
C ARG A 63 8.77 13.97 9.15
N ALA A 64 9.50 14.33 10.22
CA ALA A 64 10.71 15.14 10.12
C ALA A 64 11.78 14.47 9.24
N ALA A 65 11.95 13.15 9.35
CA ALA A 65 12.89 12.41 8.50
C ALA A 65 12.49 12.46 7.01
N TYR A 66 11.19 12.36 6.72
CA TYR A 66 10.72 12.51 5.34
C TYR A 66 10.91 13.95 4.82
N GLU A 67 10.61 14.97 5.61
CA GLU A 67 10.78 16.37 5.17
C GLU A 67 12.27 16.69 4.92
N GLU A 68 13.18 16.16 5.75
CA GLU A 68 14.63 16.25 5.54
C GLU A 68 15.06 15.53 4.25
N PHE A 69 14.55 14.31 4.02
CA PHE A 69 14.77 13.59 2.77
C PHE A 69 14.27 14.37 1.57
N LYS A 70 13.04 14.90 1.63
CA LYS A 70 12.42 15.66 0.54
C LYS A 70 13.22 16.91 0.16
N ALA A 71 13.95 17.50 1.11
CA ALA A 71 14.84 18.65 0.86
C ALA A 71 16.24 18.25 0.35
N SER A 72 16.57 16.95 0.30
CA SER A 72 17.90 16.45 -0.07
C SER A 72 18.08 16.26 -1.58
N LEU A 73 19.35 16.16 -2.01
CA LEU A 73 19.72 15.78 -3.38
C LEU A 73 19.25 14.36 -3.73
N GLN A 74 19.20 13.46 -2.74
CA GLN A 74 18.76 12.08 -2.93
C GLN A 74 17.28 12.00 -3.30
N TYR A 75 16.44 12.89 -2.77
CA TYR A 75 15.05 12.97 -3.21
C TYR A 75 14.95 13.43 -4.67
N GLN A 76 15.72 14.44 -5.08
CA GLN A 76 15.74 14.89 -6.47
C GLN A 76 16.17 13.75 -7.41
N GLN A 77 17.27 13.07 -7.08
CA GLN A 77 17.74 11.91 -7.83
C GLN A 77 16.70 10.79 -7.89
N LEU A 78 16.00 10.50 -6.79
CA LEU A 78 14.92 9.50 -6.79
C LEU A 78 13.78 9.93 -7.71
N MET A 79 13.32 11.17 -7.61
CA MET A 79 12.22 11.65 -8.46
C MET A 79 12.60 11.67 -9.94
N ASP A 80 13.84 12.01 -10.28
CA ASP A 80 14.36 11.92 -11.65
C ASP A 80 14.35 10.47 -12.15
N ASN A 81 14.84 9.53 -11.34
CA ASN A 81 14.83 8.10 -11.65
C ASN A 81 13.41 7.55 -11.85
N LEU A 82 12.42 8.05 -11.10
CA LEU A 82 11.01 7.65 -11.19
C LEU A 82 10.25 8.38 -12.31
N GLY A 83 10.90 9.30 -13.04
CA GLY A 83 10.24 10.14 -14.04
C GLY A 83 9.39 11.23 -13.40
N ALA A 84 10.05 12.29 -12.92
CA ALA A 84 9.49 13.38 -12.12
C ALA A 84 8.15 13.95 -12.66
N ASP A 85 7.99 14.05 -13.98
CA ASP A 85 6.77 14.58 -14.62
C ASP A 85 5.54 13.69 -14.43
N THR A 86 5.76 12.39 -14.20
CA THR A 86 4.69 11.40 -14.04
C THR A 86 4.55 10.92 -12.60
N ALA A 87 5.62 11.04 -11.81
CA ALA A 87 5.68 10.56 -10.46
C ALA A 87 4.82 11.42 -9.52
N LYS A 88 3.83 10.79 -8.88
CA LYS A 88 2.95 11.45 -7.90
C LYS A 88 3.11 10.81 -6.54
N THR A 89 3.56 11.61 -5.57
CA THR A 89 3.76 11.16 -4.19
C THR A 89 2.61 11.62 -3.33
N GLN A 90 2.02 10.68 -2.58
CA GLN A 90 1.03 10.96 -1.55
C GLN A 90 1.53 10.46 -0.19
N ILE A 91 1.09 11.13 0.87
CA ILE A 91 1.36 10.71 2.25
C ILE A 91 0.18 9.88 2.74
N ILE A 92 0.47 8.70 3.29
CA ILE A 92 -0.51 7.86 3.97
C ILE A 92 -0.11 7.66 5.42
N ILE A 93 -1.03 8.00 6.31
CA ILE A 93 -0.88 7.91 7.76
C ILE A 93 -1.56 6.63 8.25
N PHE A 94 -0.75 5.62 8.54
CA PHE A 94 -1.21 4.30 8.95
C PHE A 94 -1.38 4.19 10.46
N THR A 95 -2.31 3.31 10.85
CA THR A 95 -2.49 2.87 12.24
C THR A 95 -1.37 1.95 12.74
N ASN A 96 -0.38 1.60 11.90
CA ASN A 96 0.75 0.74 12.24
C ASN A 96 2.04 1.21 11.53
N ARG A 97 3.20 1.23 12.24
CA ARG A 97 4.53 1.56 11.68
C ARG A 97 4.99 0.58 10.60
N MET A 98 4.57 -0.68 10.74
CA MET A 98 5.02 -1.80 9.91
C MET A 98 3.99 -2.14 8.82
N PHE A 99 3.39 -1.13 8.19
CA PHE A 99 2.30 -1.32 7.21
C PHE A 99 2.73 -2.17 6.01
N GLY A 100 3.98 -2.04 5.55
CA GLY A 100 4.51 -2.85 4.45
C GLY A 100 4.90 -4.27 4.84
N ARG A 101 4.95 -4.58 6.16
CA ARG A 101 5.31 -5.92 6.62
C ARG A 101 4.13 -6.85 6.37
N GLY A 102 4.13 -7.56 5.25
CA GLY A 102 3.06 -8.45 4.85
C GLY A 102 2.64 -8.28 3.40
N PHE A 103 3.12 -7.23 2.72
CA PHE A 103 2.98 -7.10 1.28
C PHE A 103 3.42 -8.38 0.57
N THR A 104 2.59 -8.78 -0.38
CA THR A 104 2.73 -9.95 -1.24
C THR A 104 2.63 -9.51 -2.68
N SER A 105 2.85 -10.45 -3.60
CA SER A 105 2.62 -10.28 -5.03
C SER A 105 1.14 -10.12 -5.43
N ASN A 106 0.22 -10.22 -4.47
CA ASN A 106 -1.22 -10.04 -4.69
C ASN A 106 -1.83 -9.13 -3.61
N THR A 107 -1.12 -8.07 -3.25
CA THR A 107 -1.64 -7.11 -2.27
C THR A 107 -2.74 -6.28 -2.93
N GLU A 108 -3.94 -6.27 -2.34
CA GLU A 108 -5.00 -5.37 -2.75
C GLU A 108 -4.91 -4.07 -1.95
N ILE A 109 -4.95 -2.94 -2.67
CA ILE A 109 -5.05 -1.60 -2.13
C ILE A 109 -6.47 -1.12 -2.39
N PHE A 110 -7.28 -1.10 -1.33
CA PHE A 110 -8.66 -0.64 -1.37
C PHE A 110 -8.73 0.79 -0.84
N THR A 111 -9.05 1.74 -1.70
CA THR A 111 -9.19 3.17 -1.37
C THR A 111 -10.66 3.54 -1.34
N ALA A 112 -11.17 3.95 -0.18
CA ALA A 112 -12.52 4.49 -0.03
C ALA A 112 -12.49 6.01 0.06
N TYR A 113 -13.43 6.66 -0.61
CA TYR A 113 -13.59 8.11 -0.64
C TYR A 113 -14.79 8.53 0.20
N TRP A 114 -14.62 9.64 0.92
CA TRP A 114 -15.60 10.15 1.86
C TRP A 114 -15.79 11.65 1.66
N PRO A 115 -16.93 12.23 2.05
CA PRO A 115 -17.13 13.67 1.99
C PRO A 115 -16.01 14.42 2.70
N ALA A 116 -15.55 15.55 2.15
CA ALA A 116 -14.55 16.37 2.82
C ALA A 116 -15.00 16.87 4.21
N SER A 117 -16.32 16.89 4.46
CA SER A 117 -16.95 17.21 5.75
C SER A 117 -17.08 16.03 6.71
N LEU A 118 -16.43 14.88 6.45
CA LEU A 118 -16.50 13.69 7.30
C LEU A 118 -16.10 14.02 8.75
N SER A 119 -17.00 13.75 9.70
CA SER A 119 -16.75 14.09 11.10
C SER A 119 -15.67 13.19 11.74
N PRO A 120 -14.99 13.66 12.79
CA PRO A 120 -14.04 12.85 13.55
C PRO A 120 -14.66 11.56 14.13
N GLU A 121 -15.93 11.61 14.54
CA GLU A 121 -16.67 10.45 15.07
C GLU A 121 -16.82 9.39 13.98
N THR A 122 -17.26 9.79 12.78
CA THR A 122 -17.36 8.85 11.65
C THR A 122 -15.99 8.30 11.27
N GLN A 123 -14.92 9.11 11.31
CA GLN A 123 -13.56 8.59 11.07
C GLN A 123 -13.15 7.50 12.08
N GLN A 124 -13.60 7.60 13.35
CA GLN A 124 -13.37 6.53 14.33
C GLN A 124 -14.18 5.27 14.02
N GLU A 125 -15.42 5.41 13.54
CA GLU A 125 -16.23 4.26 13.13
C GLU A 125 -15.66 3.59 11.88
N VAL A 126 -15.21 4.36 10.88
CA VAL A 126 -14.52 3.83 9.69
C VAL A 126 -13.32 2.97 10.10
N LYS A 127 -12.52 3.43 11.07
CA LYS A 127 -11.37 2.67 11.59
C LYS A 127 -11.77 1.34 12.25
N LYS A 128 -12.99 1.24 12.79
CA LYS A 128 -13.53 0.02 13.44
C LYS A 128 -14.17 -0.95 12.44
N THR A 129 -14.28 -0.57 11.17
CA THR A 129 -14.84 -1.42 10.11
C THR A 129 -14.22 -2.81 10.14
N LYS A 130 -15.06 -3.83 10.13
CA LYS A 130 -14.62 -5.22 10.18
C LYS A 130 -13.85 -5.59 8.91
N THR A 131 -12.53 -5.70 9.03
CA THR A 131 -11.61 -6.00 7.91
C THR A 131 -11.85 -7.38 7.29
N LEU A 132 -11.45 -7.55 6.03
CA LEU A 132 -11.58 -8.80 5.26
C LEU A 132 -10.61 -9.89 5.75
N ILE A 133 -10.91 -10.46 6.92
CA ILE A 133 -10.25 -11.61 7.53
C ILE A 133 -11.28 -12.72 7.81
N HIS A 134 -10.80 -13.95 7.96
CA HIS A 134 -11.67 -15.09 8.26
C HIS A 134 -12.22 -15.00 9.67
N ASN A 135 -13.46 -15.47 9.87
CA ASN A 135 -13.96 -15.74 11.21
C ASN A 135 -13.37 -17.07 11.71
N GLY A 136 -12.43 -17.02 12.65
CA GLY A 136 -11.84 -18.22 13.28
C GLY A 136 -10.48 -18.63 12.68
N VAL A 137 -10.14 -19.93 12.78
CA VAL A 137 -8.86 -20.48 12.31
C VAL A 137 -9.07 -21.24 11.00
N PRO A 138 -9.01 -20.57 9.84
CA PRO A 138 -9.13 -21.20 8.53
C PRO A 138 -7.87 -22.03 8.21
N ASN A 139 -8.05 -23.11 7.46
CA ASN A 139 -6.96 -23.84 6.83
C ASN A 139 -7.28 -24.09 5.34
N PRO A 140 -6.55 -23.47 4.38
CA PRO A 140 -5.46 -22.50 4.56
C PRO A 140 -5.96 -21.08 4.84
N ARG A 141 -5.14 -20.27 5.53
CA ARG A 141 -5.33 -18.80 5.58
C ARG A 141 -5.09 -18.18 4.21
N CYS A 142 -6.05 -17.40 3.72
CA CYS A 142 -5.96 -16.69 2.43
C CYS A 142 -5.07 -15.43 2.46
N TYR A 143 -4.80 -14.86 3.64
CA TYR A 143 -3.94 -13.68 3.82
C TYR A 143 -2.66 -14.02 4.59
N SER A 144 -1.60 -13.26 4.31
CA SER A 144 -0.32 -13.32 5.04
C SER A 144 -0.44 -12.64 6.41
N LYS A 145 -1.22 -11.55 6.48
CA LYS A 145 -1.51 -10.76 7.68
C LYS A 145 -2.87 -10.08 7.63
N ALA A 146 -3.35 -9.67 8.79
CA ALA A 146 -4.54 -8.82 8.89
C ALA A 146 -4.32 -7.50 8.11
N PRO A 147 -5.36 -6.98 7.45
CA PRO A 147 -5.25 -5.74 6.68
C PRO A 147 -4.79 -4.55 7.53
N VAL A 148 -4.04 -3.66 6.91
CA VAL A 148 -3.57 -2.43 7.56
C VAL A 148 -4.38 -1.24 7.02
N PHE A 149 -4.81 -0.36 7.93
CA PHE A 149 -5.65 0.79 7.64
C PHE A 149 -4.90 2.11 7.84
N GLY A 150 -5.08 3.06 6.92
CA GLY A 150 -4.55 4.41 7.00
C GLY A 150 -5.40 5.46 6.29
N TRP A 151 -5.08 6.73 6.53
CA TRP A 151 -5.70 7.89 5.89
C TRP A 151 -4.71 8.58 4.97
N ILE A 152 -5.16 9.05 3.81
CA ILE A 152 -4.36 9.91 2.95
C ILE A 152 -4.36 11.32 3.58
N ASP A 153 -3.18 11.91 3.78
CA ASP A 153 -3.01 13.22 4.46
C ASP A 153 -3.30 14.42 3.52
N GLU A 154 -4.06 14.20 2.45
CA GLU A 154 -4.41 15.21 1.45
C GLU A 154 -5.81 14.95 0.90
N LEU A 155 -6.51 16.03 0.54
CA LEU A 155 -7.80 15.90 -0.16
C LEU A 155 -7.58 15.29 -1.54
N GLN A 156 -8.42 14.32 -1.86
CA GLN A 156 -8.51 13.69 -3.15
C GLN A 156 -9.66 14.30 -3.95
N THR A 157 -9.69 14.02 -5.25
CA THR A 157 -10.83 14.30 -6.11
C THR A 157 -11.56 13.00 -6.43
N TRP A 158 -12.85 12.95 -6.15
CA TRP A 158 -13.73 11.83 -6.50
C TRP A 158 -14.98 12.39 -7.16
N ASN A 159 -15.29 11.94 -8.39
CA ASN A 159 -16.40 12.48 -9.19
C ASN A 159 -16.47 14.01 -9.19
N GLU A 160 -15.33 14.67 -9.45
CA GLU A 160 -15.17 16.14 -9.49
C GLU A 160 -15.35 16.87 -8.13
N GLU A 161 -15.63 16.15 -7.06
CA GLU A 161 -15.76 16.69 -5.71
C GLU A 161 -14.50 16.44 -4.87
N LYS A 162 -14.27 17.32 -3.88
CA LYS A 162 -13.20 17.13 -2.90
C LYS A 162 -13.63 16.08 -1.87
N ALA A 163 -12.79 15.07 -1.69
CA ALA A 163 -13.02 13.97 -0.77
C ALA A 163 -11.82 13.75 0.15
N VAL A 164 -12.05 13.23 1.36
CA VAL A 164 -10.98 12.56 2.12
C VAL A 164 -10.95 11.10 1.72
N ALA A 165 -9.79 10.46 1.84
CA ALA A 165 -9.63 9.07 1.42
C ALA A 165 -8.95 8.23 2.50
N SER A 166 -9.44 7.00 2.66
CA SER A 166 -8.85 5.99 3.52
C SER A 166 -8.43 4.77 2.71
N VAL A 167 -7.36 4.11 3.16
CA VAL A 167 -6.77 2.97 2.46
C VAL A 167 -6.73 1.76 3.37
N TRP A 168 -7.14 0.60 2.84
CA TRP A 168 -6.85 -0.71 3.39
C TRP A 168 -5.87 -1.45 2.49
N CYS A 169 -4.81 -1.98 3.09
CA CYS A 169 -3.89 -2.91 2.43
C CYS A 169 -4.27 -4.34 2.80
N HIS A 170 -4.88 -5.08 1.87
CA HIS A 170 -5.25 -6.48 2.06
C HIS A 170 -4.13 -7.39 1.53
N HIS A 171 -3.51 -8.14 2.43
CA HIS A 171 -2.31 -8.92 2.14
C HIS A 171 -2.63 -10.35 1.69
N TRP A 172 -3.33 -10.51 0.56
CA TRP A 172 -3.71 -11.81 0.03
C TRP A 172 -2.47 -12.63 -0.39
N LYS A 173 -2.46 -13.93 -0.13
CA LYS A 173 -1.32 -14.79 -0.50
C LYS A 173 -1.25 -15.08 -1.99
N SER A 174 -2.40 -15.16 -2.64
CA SER A 174 -2.53 -15.38 -4.08
C SER A 174 -3.90 -14.92 -4.55
N LYS A 175 -4.03 -14.73 -5.87
CA LYS A 175 -5.28 -14.38 -6.52
C LYS A 175 -6.38 -15.43 -6.26
N GLU A 176 -6.04 -16.71 -6.32
CA GLU A 176 -7.00 -17.81 -6.13
C GLU A 176 -7.57 -17.82 -4.71
N LEU A 177 -6.72 -17.54 -3.72
CA LEU A 177 -7.14 -17.49 -2.31
C LEU A 177 -7.96 -16.24 -2.00
N GLU A 178 -7.63 -15.10 -2.62
CA GLU A 178 -8.45 -13.89 -2.60
C GLU A 178 -9.84 -14.16 -3.21
N ASP A 179 -9.89 -14.65 -4.45
CA ASP A 179 -11.14 -14.89 -5.19
C ASP A 179 -12.03 -15.90 -4.44
N LYS A 180 -11.42 -16.95 -3.86
CA LYS A 180 -12.14 -17.89 -2.99
C LYS A 180 -12.68 -17.22 -1.73
N PHE A 181 -11.89 -16.40 -1.03
CA PHE A 181 -12.36 -15.69 0.16
C PHE A 181 -13.55 -14.78 -0.18
N LYS A 182 -13.40 -13.94 -1.21
CA LYS A 182 -14.41 -12.96 -1.62
C LYS A 182 -15.73 -13.61 -2.04
N SER A 183 -15.68 -14.80 -2.62
CA SER A 183 -16.88 -15.54 -3.07
C SER A 183 -17.51 -16.47 -2.01
N THR A 184 -16.80 -16.83 -0.94
CA THR A 184 -17.26 -17.89 -0.02
C THR A 184 -17.27 -17.52 1.45
N GLU A 185 -16.44 -16.58 1.91
CA GLU A 185 -16.41 -16.21 3.32
C GLU A 185 -17.70 -15.47 3.69
N LYS A 186 -18.45 -16.04 4.63
CA LYS A 186 -19.68 -15.44 5.13
C LYS A 186 -19.52 -14.89 6.55
N ARG A 187 -20.25 -13.83 6.85
CA ARG A 187 -20.35 -13.23 8.17
C ARG A 187 -21.77 -13.36 8.70
N VAL A 188 -21.85 -13.64 9.99
CA VAL A 188 -23.10 -13.59 10.75
C VAL A 188 -23.40 -12.13 11.05
N VAL A 189 -24.53 -11.64 10.54
CA VAL A 189 -25.04 -10.29 10.79
C VAL A 189 -26.41 -10.42 11.46
N TYR A 190 -26.60 -9.70 12.56
CA TYR A 190 -27.85 -9.72 13.30
C TYR A 190 -28.71 -8.52 12.90
N VAL A 191 -29.91 -8.77 12.39
CA VAL A 191 -30.89 -7.73 12.03
C VAL A 191 -32.11 -7.92 12.92
N GLY A 192 -32.14 -7.20 14.05
CA GLY A 192 -33.15 -7.42 15.08
C GLY A 192 -33.04 -8.81 15.69
N LYS A 193 -34.02 -9.68 15.41
CA LYS A 193 -34.02 -11.09 15.85
C LYS A 193 -33.53 -12.06 14.77
N ASP A 194 -33.36 -11.59 13.55
CA ASP A 194 -32.98 -12.44 12.41
C ASP A 194 -31.46 -12.53 12.25
N ILE A 195 -31.00 -13.68 11.76
CA ILE A 195 -29.59 -13.94 11.45
C ILE A 195 -29.43 -14.02 9.94
N LEU A 196 -28.63 -13.12 9.39
CA LEU A 196 -28.24 -13.13 7.98
C LEU A 196 -26.80 -13.62 7.83
N TYR A 197 -26.55 -14.33 6.73
CA TYR A 197 -25.22 -14.83 6.36
C TYR A 197 -24.76 -14.14 5.08
N LEU A 198 -24.26 -12.91 5.22
CA LEU A 198 -23.78 -12.10 4.10
C LEU A 198 -22.34 -12.49 3.74
N LEU A 199 -21.94 -12.29 2.47
CA LEU A 199 -20.52 -12.39 2.14
C LEU A 199 -19.73 -11.33 2.92
N ALA A 200 -18.51 -11.66 3.30
CA ALA A 200 -17.66 -10.76 4.07
C ALA A 200 -17.35 -9.46 3.32
N VAL A 201 -17.29 -9.52 1.98
CA VAL A 201 -17.12 -8.35 1.11
C VAL A 201 -18.38 -7.50 1.11
N ASP A 202 -19.54 -8.10 0.90
CA ASP A 202 -20.83 -7.38 0.88
C ASP A 202 -21.08 -6.66 2.22
N ASP A 203 -20.83 -7.34 3.34
CA ASP A 203 -20.95 -6.76 4.69
C ASP A 203 -19.97 -5.60 4.89
N PHE A 204 -18.72 -5.74 4.41
CA PHE A 204 -17.72 -4.68 4.47
C PHE A 204 -18.14 -3.46 3.66
N GLU A 205 -18.51 -3.64 2.40
CA GLU A 205 -18.91 -2.57 1.49
C GLU A 205 -20.21 -1.89 1.92
N GLN A 206 -21.18 -2.67 2.43
CA GLN A 206 -22.42 -2.12 2.98
C GLN A 206 -22.14 -1.26 4.20
N HIS A 207 -21.24 -1.69 5.09
CA HIS A 207 -20.86 -0.88 6.24
C HIS A 207 -20.22 0.46 5.83
N LEU A 208 -19.38 0.47 4.78
CA LEU A 208 -18.82 1.73 4.26
C LEU A 208 -19.93 2.65 3.71
N LYS A 209 -20.90 2.10 2.96
CA LYS A 209 -22.05 2.85 2.46
C LYS A 209 -22.90 3.44 3.60
N ASP A 210 -23.16 2.64 4.64
CA ASP A 210 -23.93 3.08 5.82
C ASP A 210 -23.24 4.23 6.57
N LEU A 211 -21.91 4.28 6.54
CA LEU A 211 -21.10 5.39 7.07
C LEU A 211 -20.99 6.59 6.13
N GLY A 212 -21.65 6.57 4.96
CA GLY A 212 -21.69 7.67 4.00
C GLY A 212 -20.51 7.72 3.03
N CYS A 213 -19.92 6.57 2.70
CA CYS A 213 -18.88 6.49 1.66
C CYS A 213 -19.43 6.93 0.29
N LEU A 214 -18.64 7.73 -0.42
CA LEU A 214 -18.98 8.23 -1.78
C LEU A 214 -18.70 7.19 -2.87
N GLY A 215 -17.85 6.21 -2.57
CA GLY A 215 -17.37 5.21 -3.51
C GLY A 215 -15.95 4.75 -3.16
N TRP A 216 -15.46 3.78 -3.90
CA TRP A 216 -14.13 3.21 -3.68
C TRP A 216 -13.52 2.71 -4.99
N GLU A 217 -12.21 2.56 -4.97
CA GLU A 217 -11.45 1.83 -5.98
C GLU A 217 -10.64 0.71 -5.29
N SER A 218 -10.39 -0.35 -6.03
CA SER A 218 -9.50 -1.43 -5.61
C SER A 218 -8.52 -1.74 -6.72
N VAL A 219 -7.23 -1.72 -6.39
CA VAL A 219 -6.15 -2.10 -7.29
C VAL A 219 -5.30 -3.18 -6.67
N ARG A 220 -4.80 -4.11 -7.49
CA ARG A 220 -3.84 -5.12 -7.05
C ARG A 220 -2.44 -4.66 -7.39
N VAL A 221 -1.51 -4.90 -6.48
CA VAL A 221 -0.10 -4.52 -6.62
C VAL A 221 0.78 -5.72 -6.33
N ASP A 222 1.66 -6.02 -7.28
CA ASP A 222 2.68 -7.07 -7.16
C ASP A 222 3.89 -6.52 -6.42
N PHE A 223 3.82 -6.45 -5.09
CA PHE A 223 4.88 -5.85 -4.28
C PHE A 223 6.08 -6.78 -4.11
N VAL A 224 7.26 -6.22 -4.39
CA VAL A 224 8.58 -6.76 -4.11
C VAL A 224 9.24 -5.92 -3.01
N PRO A 225 9.73 -6.54 -1.92
CA PRO A 225 10.47 -5.83 -0.89
C PRO A 225 11.80 -5.27 -1.39
N LEU A 226 12.09 -4.01 -1.06
CA LEU A 226 13.36 -3.34 -1.36
C LEU A 226 14.43 -3.64 -0.31
N ASN A 227 14.76 -4.92 -0.11
CA ASN A 227 15.71 -5.34 0.92
C ASN A 227 17.14 -4.84 0.67
N MET A 228 17.49 -4.56 -0.59
CA MET A 228 18.81 -4.02 -0.99
C MET A 228 19.16 -2.68 -0.34
N ILE A 229 18.16 -1.91 0.10
CA ILE A 229 18.38 -0.65 0.83
C ILE A 229 19.12 -0.90 2.15
N TYR A 230 18.95 -2.07 2.76
CA TYR A 230 19.60 -2.44 4.01
C TYR A 230 20.94 -3.17 3.83
N ASP A 231 21.30 -3.53 2.59
CA ASP A 231 22.55 -4.21 2.29
C ASP A 231 23.74 -3.22 2.30
N ASP A 232 24.94 -3.71 2.63
CA ASP A 232 26.17 -2.94 2.45
C ASP A 232 26.54 -2.78 0.97
N GLU A 233 27.42 -1.81 0.67
CA GLU A 233 27.79 -1.49 -0.72
C GLU A 233 28.45 -2.68 -1.45
N LYS A 234 29.22 -3.50 -0.72
CA LYS A 234 29.88 -4.68 -1.28
C LYS A 234 28.85 -5.72 -1.73
N THR A 235 27.83 -5.95 -0.92
CA THR A 235 26.72 -6.86 -1.20
C THR A 235 25.88 -6.35 -2.37
N ARG A 236 25.61 -5.03 -2.42
CA ARG A 236 24.95 -4.40 -3.57
C ARG A 236 25.76 -4.56 -4.86
N SER A 237 27.05 -4.26 -4.85
CA SER A 237 27.92 -4.39 -6.03
C SER A 237 27.96 -5.83 -6.56
N HIS A 238 28.10 -6.82 -5.69
CA HIS A 238 28.07 -8.23 -6.11
C HIS A 238 26.72 -8.64 -6.71
N ARG A 239 25.59 -8.13 -6.22
CA ARG A 239 24.29 -8.37 -6.86
C ARG A 239 24.21 -7.76 -8.26
N ARG A 240 24.73 -6.54 -8.45
CA ARG A 240 24.78 -5.89 -9.77
C ARG A 240 25.64 -6.71 -10.74
N GLU A 241 26.80 -7.20 -10.30
CA GLU A 241 27.68 -8.04 -11.12
C GLU A 241 27.01 -9.35 -11.54
N ARG A 242 26.29 -10.01 -10.62
CA ARG A 242 25.54 -11.24 -10.94
C ARG A 242 24.43 -10.99 -11.97
N ARG A 243 23.62 -9.95 -11.79
CA ARG A 243 22.55 -9.61 -12.75
C ARG A 243 23.10 -9.35 -14.14
N LYS A 244 24.20 -8.60 -14.26
CA LYS A 244 24.88 -8.38 -15.54
C LYS A 244 25.33 -9.68 -16.20
N LEU A 245 25.80 -10.65 -15.41
CA LEU A 245 26.22 -11.95 -15.92
C LEU A 245 25.02 -12.80 -16.37
N ASP A 246 23.91 -12.74 -15.64
CA ASP A 246 22.66 -13.44 -15.95
C ASP A 246 21.99 -12.88 -17.22
N ASP A 247 22.04 -11.56 -17.41
CA ASP A 247 21.55 -10.89 -18.63
C ASP A 247 22.41 -11.25 -19.86
N VAL A 248 23.73 -11.32 -19.70
CA VAL A 248 24.64 -11.75 -20.78
C VAL A 248 24.41 -13.21 -21.14
N THR A 249 24.20 -14.09 -20.16
CA THR A 249 24.00 -15.52 -20.43
C THR A 249 22.62 -15.84 -20.99
N SER A 250 21.57 -15.11 -20.61
CA SER A 250 20.22 -15.23 -21.19
C SER A 250 20.13 -14.65 -22.61
N GLY A 251 20.90 -13.61 -22.95
CA GLY A 251 20.98 -13.06 -24.31
C GLY A 251 21.75 -13.93 -25.31
N VAL A 252 22.65 -14.80 -24.84
CA VAL A 252 23.45 -15.71 -25.71
C VAL A 252 22.67 -16.98 -26.09
N GLY A 253 21.58 -17.31 -25.41
CA GLY A 253 20.73 -18.47 -25.72
C GLY A 253 19.64 -18.23 -26.78
N ALA A 254 19.56 -17.03 -27.35
CA ALA A 254 18.50 -16.61 -28.28
C ALA A 254 18.98 -16.38 -29.74
N LEU A 255 20.16 -16.89 -30.11
CA LEU A 255 20.70 -16.84 -31.48
C LEU A 255 20.79 -18.25 -32.10
#